data_AF-K2C1V9-F1
#
_entry.id   AF-K2C1V9-F1
#
_cell.length_a   1.000
_cell.length_b   1.000
_cell.length_c   1.000
_cell.angle_alpha   90.00
_cell.angle_beta   90.00
_cell.angle_gamma   90.00
#
_symmetry.space_group_name_H-M   'P 1'
#
loop_
_entity.id
_entity.type
_entity.pdbx_description
1 polymer ?
#
loop_
_entity_poly.entity_id
_entity_poly.type
_entity_poly.pdbx_seq_one_letter_code
_entity_poly.pdbx_strand_id
1 'polypeptide(L)' 'MAKQITFKKVAFFGDAAVGENDPVYLAAFHTAKRLAKHGYTIVNGGGPGVMVAATLGA' A
#
# COMPACT_ATOMS: atom_id res chain seq x y z
N MET A 1 -15.43 -27.43 -10.25
CA MET A 1 -15.19 -25.97 -10.44
C MET A 1 -14.22 -25.51 -9.37
N ALA A 2 -13.14 -24.82 -9.73
CA ALA A 2 -12.19 -24.29 -8.74
C ALA A 2 -12.82 -23.09 -8.01
N LYS A 3 -12.66 -23.03 -6.68
CA LYS A 3 -13.15 -21.92 -5.85
C LYS A 3 -12.33 -20.67 -6.17
N GLN A 4 -12.97 -19.63 -6.70
CA GLN A 4 -12.35 -18.32 -6.88
C GLN A 4 -12.08 -17.68 -5.51
N ILE A 5 -10.82 -17.47 -5.16
CA ILE A 5 -10.44 -16.70 -3.96
C ILE A 5 -10.31 -15.24 -4.37
N THR A 6 -10.98 -14.35 -3.64
CA THR A 6 -10.89 -12.90 -3.84
C THR A 6 -10.35 -12.25 -2.58
N PHE A 7 -9.25 -11.52 -2.71
CA PHE A 7 -8.72 -10.69 -1.62
C PHE A 7 -9.39 -9.32 -1.67
N LYS A 8 -9.76 -8.78 -0.50
CA LYS A 8 -10.33 -7.42 -0.35
C LYS A 8 -9.41 -6.46 0.37
N LYS A 9 -8.38 -6.97 1.06
CA LYS A 9 -7.42 -6.19 1.84
C LYS A 9 -6.01 -6.51 1.37
N VAL A 10 -5.17 -5.50 1.26
CA VAL A 10 -3.75 -5.65 0.91
C VAL A 10 -2.92 -4.99 2.00
N ALA A 11 -2.01 -5.77 2.61
CA ALA A 11 -1.11 -5.28 3.63
C ALA A 11 0.17 -4.73 2.99
N PHE A 12 0.61 -3.56 3.43
CA PHE A 12 1.88 -2.93 3.02
C PHE A 12 2.86 -2.97 4.20
N PHE A 13 4.06 -3.49 3.93
CA PHE A 13 5.21 -3.48 4.83
C PHE A 13 6.40 -2.88 4.10
N GLY A 14 7.28 -2.21 4.84
CA GLY A 14 8.49 -1.64 4.29
C GLY A 14 9.21 -0.77 5.32
N ASP A 15 10.30 -0.17 4.86
CA ASP A 15 11.17 0.66 5.70
C ASP A 15 10.42 1.92 6.20
N ALA A 16 10.65 2.24 7.46
CA ALA A 16 10.11 3.42 8.15
C ALA A 16 10.98 4.67 7.90
N ALA A 17 12.22 4.50 7.44
CA ALA A 17 13.21 5.57 7.26
C ALA A 17 13.22 6.17 5.84
N VAL A 18 12.50 5.60 4.87
CA VAL A 18 12.44 6.15 3.50
C VAL A 18 11.71 7.49 3.48
N GLY A 19 12.31 8.48 2.83
CA GLY A 19 11.74 9.82 2.68
C GLY A 19 10.81 9.92 1.46
N GLU A 20 10.07 11.03 1.35
CA GLU A 20 9.02 11.22 0.33
C GLU A 20 9.53 11.22 -1.13
N ASN A 21 10.80 11.59 -1.33
CA ASN A 21 11.46 11.58 -2.64
C ASN A 21 12.11 10.24 -2.97
N ASP A 22 12.12 9.29 -2.03
CA ASP A 22 12.70 7.96 -2.23
C ASP A 22 11.84 7.17 -3.25
N PRO A 23 12.45 6.48 -4.22
CA PRO A 23 11.73 5.65 -5.18
C PRO A 23 10.80 4.61 -4.53
N VAL A 24 11.17 4.05 -3.37
CA VAL A 24 10.35 3.08 -2.62
C VAL A 24 9.11 3.76 -2.04
N TYR A 25 9.25 4.97 -1.49
CA TYR A 25 8.12 5.75 -0.99
C TYR A 25 7.12 6.03 -2.12
N LEU A 26 7.62 6.56 -3.24
CA LEU A 26 6.80 6.88 -4.41
C LEU A 26 6.11 5.63 -4.98
N ALA A 27 6.83 4.50 -5.05
CA ALA A 27 6.27 3.24 -5.51
C ALA A 27 5.14 2.74 -4.57
N ALA A 28 5.34 2.84 -3.25
CA ALA A 28 4.31 2.47 -2.28
C ALA A 28 3.05 3.32 -2.45
N PHE A 29 3.20 4.64 -2.57
CA PHE A 29 2.10 5.57 -2.81
C PHE A 29 1.32 5.24 -4.10
N HIS A 30 2.02 5.12 -5.23
CA HIS A 30 1.37 4.85 -6.51
C HIS A 30 0.70 3.47 -6.57
N THR A 31 1.29 2.47 -5.92
CA THR A 31 0.73 1.12 -5.83
C THR A 31 -0.55 1.12 -5.00
N ALA A 32 -0.52 1.73 -3.80
CA ALA A 32 -1.69 1.85 -2.94
C ALA A 32 -2.84 2.59 -3.65
N LYS A 33 -2.53 3.70 -4.35
CA LYS A 33 -3.50 4.44 -5.17
C LYS A 33 -4.16 3.60 -6.25
N ARG A 34 -3.36 2.76 -6.93
CA ARG A 34 -3.91 1.87 -7.96
C ARG A 34 -4.83 0.82 -7.33
N LEU A 35 -4.43 0.22 -6.21
CA LEU A 35 -5.23 -0.79 -5.53
C LEU A 35 -6.54 -0.21 -4.96
N ALA A 36 -6.49 0.93 -4.30
CA ALA A 36 -7.69 1.58 -3.76
C ALA A 36 -8.70 1.94 -4.87
N LYS A 37 -8.22 2.43 -6.03
CA LYS A 37 -9.06 2.63 -7.23
C LYS A 37 -9.78 1.37 -7.72
N HIS A 38 -9.27 0.18 -7.40
CA HIS A 38 -9.89 -1.11 -7.74
C HIS A 38 -10.68 -1.73 -6.57
N GLY A 39 -10.93 -0.97 -5.51
CA GLY A 39 -11.78 -1.37 -4.38
C GLY A 39 -11.08 -2.24 -3.33
N TYR A 40 -9.75 -2.24 -3.29
CA TYR A 40 -8.99 -2.89 -2.21
C TYR A 40 -8.83 -1.94 -1.01
N THR A 41 -8.98 -2.46 0.19
CA THR A 41 -8.61 -1.76 1.41
C THR A 41 -7.11 -1.91 1.67
N ILE A 42 -6.42 -0.80 1.87
CA ILE A 42 -5.00 -0.80 2.23
C ILE A 42 -4.86 -0.89 3.75
N VAL A 43 -3.96 -1.76 4.21
CA VAL A 43 -3.70 -2.00 5.63
C VAL A 43 -2.19 -1.91 5.86
N ASN A 44 -1.76 -1.27 6.95
CA ASN A 44 -0.35 -1.16 7.33
C ASN A 44 -0.21 -0.95 8.85
N GLY A 45 1.02 -0.75 9.33
CA GLY A 45 1.32 -0.54 10.75
C GLY A 45 1.16 0.90 11.26
N GLY A 46 0.78 1.86 10.40
CA GLY A 46 0.52 3.26 10.79
C GLY A 46 1.75 4.14 11.03
N GLY A 47 2.96 3.65 10.74
CA GLY A 47 4.21 4.40 10.93
C GLY A 47 4.62 5.28 9.74
N PRO A 48 5.85 5.85 9.79
CA PRO A 48 6.41 6.66 8.69
C PRO A 48 6.91 5.80 7.52
N GLY A 49 7.55 6.43 6.54
CA GLY A 49 8.10 5.77 5.36
C GLY A 49 7.03 5.09 4.50
N VAL A 50 7.23 3.82 4.19
CA VAL A 50 6.32 3.05 3.31
C VAL A 50 4.87 3.02 3.83
N MET A 51 4.68 3.02 5.14
CA MET A 51 3.35 2.93 5.74
C MET A 51 2.53 4.20 5.48
N VAL A 52 3.07 5.39 5.79
CA VAL A 52 2.37 6.65 5.50
C VAL A 52 2.21 6.86 3.99
N ALA A 53 3.21 6.48 3.17
CA ALA A 53 3.09 6.53 1.72
C ALA A 53 1.89 5.71 1.21
N ALA A 54 1.73 4.48 1.72
CA ALA A 54 0.61 3.63 1.38
C ALA A 54 -0.73 4.20 1.87
N THR A 55 -0.78 4.79 3.08
CA THR A 55 -1.98 5.46 3.61
C THR A 55 -2.39 6.66 2.77
N LEU A 56 -1.44 7.50 2.35
CA LEU A 56 -1.71 8.69 1.52
C LEU A 56 -2.07 8.32 0.08
N GLY A 57 -1.55 7.19 -0.41
CA GLY A 57 -1.87 6.69 -1.74
C GLY A 57 -3.27 6.09 -1.83
N ALA A 58 -3.70 5.37 -0.80
CA ALA A 58 -5.00 4.71 -0.69
C ALA A 58 -6.17 5.71 -0.83
#